data_AF-A0AA46A5M9-F1
#
_entry.id   AF-A0AA46A5M9-F1
#
_cell.length_a   1.000
_cell.length_b   1.000
_cell.length_c   1.000
_cell.angle_alpha   90.00
_cell.angle_beta   90.00
_cell.angle_gamma   90.00
#
_symmetry.space_group_name_H-M   'P 1'
#
loop_
_entity.id
_entity.type
_entity.pdbx_description
1 polymer ?
#
loop_
_entity_poly.entity_id
_entity_poly.type
_entity_poly.pdbx_seq_one_letter_code
_entity_poly.pdbx_strand_id
1 'polypeptide(L)'
;MSDEILLVGPLAHPALCDVLGVSGTRAIISGQLFGGSRAGIEAGDWPQLVEGREPLEALRVAMTPELQRYAAVMDLPMIAHEGGTLLGVQPRPDEAGAEWSVSGWLPELATAIARIILDEASDRPPEQVARRLPMIGIWADSQLRAASAPVSGGDVVAPRDASDIRLHARRQTYAGYFAVDEWRLSHRTHAGGFTPEIKREGFVAGDAVAILPWDPIRDRVLVIEQFRLVPAMRRDPQPWLLEPIAGRVDAGETVEEAARREALEEADLRLTRLIPAIHHYPSPGALAEFLYQFLAIADLPDGSAGVHGLDGEAEDIRGHLLERGKLTSMVLAGQITNGPLAMLTLWLEGQAATIRKELVPV
;
A
#
# COMPACT_ATOMS: atom_id res chain seq x y z
N MET A 1 7.62 -38.57 -15.94
CA MET A 1 8.54 -37.60 -16.58
C MET A 1 8.30 -36.31 -15.83
N SER A 2 9.35 -35.70 -15.27
CA SER A 2 9.19 -34.42 -14.55
C SER A 2 8.65 -33.40 -15.56
N ASP A 3 7.46 -32.84 -15.30
CA ASP A 3 6.91 -31.75 -16.12
C ASP A 3 7.72 -30.48 -15.82
N GLU A 4 8.90 -30.42 -16.41
CA GLU A 4 9.77 -29.24 -16.35
C GLU A 4 9.10 -28.10 -17.09
N ILE A 5 9.06 -26.95 -16.43
CA ILE A 5 8.51 -25.71 -16.98
C ILE A 5 9.62 -24.69 -17.17
N LEU A 6 9.38 -23.75 -18.06
CA LEU A 6 10.24 -22.62 -18.35
C LEU A 6 9.65 -21.36 -17.72
N LEU A 7 10.47 -20.67 -16.94
CA LEU A 7 10.20 -19.33 -16.44
C LEU A 7 10.98 -18.33 -17.27
N VAL A 8 10.39 -17.18 -17.54
CA VAL A 8 11.02 -16.05 -18.24
C VAL A 8 10.65 -14.74 -17.57
N GLY A 9 11.37 -13.67 -17.89
CA GLY A 9 11.05 -12.32 -17.41
C GLY A 9 10.94 -12.25 -15.88
N PRO A 10 9.85 -11.68 -15.32
CA PRO A 10 9.66 -11.54 -13.88
C PRO A 10 9.73 -12.86 -13.10
N LEU A 11 9.17 -13.97 -13.62
CA LEU A 11 9.21 -15.27 -12.93
C LEU A 11 10.60 -15.90 -12.88
N ALA A 12 11.46 -15.59 -13.85
CA ALA A 12 12.85 -16.02 -13.84
C ALA A 12 13.77 -15.11 -13.00
N HIS A 13 13.24 -14.03 -12.44
CA HIS A 13 14.03 -13.10 -11.66
C HIS A 13 14.52 -13.76 -10.35
N PRO A 14 15.82 -13.66 -10.00
CA PRO A 14 16.39 -14.37 -8.84
C PRO A 14 15.63 -14.11 -7.54
N ALA A 15 15.26 -12.86 -7.25
CA ALA A 15 14.56 -12.51 -6.01
C ALA A 15 13.17 -13.17 -5.88
N LEU A 16 12.49 -13.39 -7.00
CA LEU A 16 11.19 -14.07 -7.00
C LEU A 16 11.39 -15.59 -6.93
N CYS A 17 12.38 -16.12 -7.66
CA CYS A 17 12.78 -17.52 -7.58
C CYS A 17 13.14 -17.95 -6.15
N ASP A 18 13.90 -17.13 -5.42
CA ASP A 18 14.30 -17.38 -4.04
C ASP A 18 13.09 -17.52 -3.10
N VAL A 19 12.07 -16.67 -3.25
CA VAL A 19 10.84 -16.74 -2.45
C VAL A 19 9.97 -17.93 -2.86
N LEU A 20 9.90 -18.24 -4.15
CA LEU A 20 9.15 -19.38 -4.67
C LEU A 20 9.85 -20.72 -4.43
N GLY A 21 11.05 -20.73 -3.83
CA GLY A 21 11.82 -21.94 -3.56
C GLY A 21 12.24 -22.69 -4.81
N VAL A 22 12.36 -22.00 -5.94
CA VAL A 22 12.69 -22.62 -7.23
C VAL A 22 14.16 -22.41 -7.56
N SER A 23 14.79 -23.48 -8.02
CA SER A 23 16.13 -23.45 -8.59
C SER A 23 16.14 -24.28 -9.85
N GLY A 24 16.92 -23.87 -10.84
CA GLY A 24 16.84 -24.42 -12.17
C GLY A 24 18.10 -24.27 -12.98
N THR A 25 18.07 -24.81 -14.19
CA THR A 25 19.16 -24.66 -15.16
C THR A 25 18.83 -23.53 -16.13
N ARG A 26 19.82 -22.69 -16.44
CA ARG A 26 19.66 -21.65 -17.45
C ARG A 26 19.37 -22.29 -18.80
N ALA A 27 18.41 -21.72 -19.51
CA ALA A 27 18.04 -22.08 -20.87
C ALA A 27 17.95 -20.81 -21.72
N ILE A 28 17.99 -20.99 -23.04
CA ILE A 28 17.72 -19.93 -24.01
C ILE A 28 16.57 -20.42 -24.88
N ILE A 29 15.54 -19.60 -25.00
CA ILE A 29 14.44 -19.79 -25.94
C ILE A 29 14.43 -18.65 -26.97
N SER A 30 13.53 -18.71 -27.94
CA SER A 30 13.42 -17.65 -28.95
C SER A 30 12.16 -16.81 -28.74
N GLY A 31 12.29 -15.49 -28.79
CA GLY A 31 11.20 -14.53 -28.65
C GLY A 31 11.59 -13.25 -27.91
N GLN A 32 10.61 -12.36 -27.72
CA GLN A 32 10.75 -11.12 -26.94
C GLN A 32 9.55 -10.93 -26.03
N LEU A 33 9.77 -10.30 -24.87
CA LEU A 33 8.72 -10.00 -23.90
C LEU A 33 8.28 -8.55 -24.00
N PHE A 34 6.99 -8.28 -23.86
CA PHE A 34 6.40 -6.94 -23.86
C PHE A 34 5.42 -6.75 -22.71
N GLY A 35 5.35 -5.53 -22.18
CA GLY A 35 4.49 -5.18 -21.06
C GLY A 35 4.93 -5.83 -19.73
N GLY A 36 3.99 -5.99 -18.80
CA GLY A 36 4.22 -6.65 -17.52
C GLY A 36 5.00 -5.83 -16.49
N SER A 37 4.81 -4.51 -16.48
CA SER A 37 5.41 -3.62 -15.47
C SER A 37 4.81 -3.83 -14.08
N ARG A 38 3.62 -4.44 -13.99
CA ARG A 38 2.90 -4.80 -12.76
C ARG A 38 2.85 -6.31 -12.53
N ALA A 39 3.67 -7.09 -13.26
CA ALA A 39 3.76 -8.53 -13.08
C ALA A 39 4.08 -8.89 -11.63
N GLY A 40 3.36 -9.85 -11.06
CA GLY A 40 3.52 -10.21 -9.65
C GLY A 40 2.86 -9.24 -8.65
N ILE A 41 2.24 -8.15 -9.13
CA ILE A 41 1.42 -7.22 -8.35
C ILE A 41 -0.04 -7.35 -8.77
N GLU A 42 -0.29 -7.28 -10.07
CA GLU A 42 -1.60 -7.49 -10.68
C GLU A 42 -1.62 -8.84 -11.39
N ALA A 43 -2.56 -9.71 -11.04
CA ALA A 43 -2.66 -11.06 -11.61
C ALA A 43 -2.78 -11.04 -13.15
N GLY A 44 -3.36 -9.99 -13.73
CA GLY A 44 -3.57 -9.86 -15.17
C GLY A 44 -2.44 -9.21 -15.96
N ASP A 45 -1.37 -8.70 -15.33
CA ASP A 45 -0.33 -7.92 -16.00
C ASP A 45 1.00 -8.71 -16.12
N TRP A 46 0.92 -9.95 -16.61
CA TRP A 46 2.12 -10.73 -16.93
C TRP A 46 2.60 -10.40 -18.35
N PRO A 47 3.92 -10.44 -18.63
CA PRO A 47 4.44 -10.10 -19.94
C PRO A 47 3.86 -10.96 -21.06
N GLN A 48 3.73 -10.37 -22.23
CA GLN A 48 3.33 -11.06 -23.45
C GLN A 48 4.57 -11.58 -24.19
N LEU A 49 4.53 -12.82 -24.67
CA LEU A 49 5.60 -13.37 -25.51
C LEU A 49 5.27 -13.15 -26.99
N VAL A 50 6.19 -12.50 -27.70
CA VAL A 50 6.21 -12.43 -29.17
C VAL A 50 7.22 -13.43 -29.69
N GLU A 51 6.75 -14.40 -30.47
CA GLU A 51 7.63 -15.35 -31.13
C GLU A 51 8.55 -14.64 -32.13
N GLY A 52 9.81 -15.03 -32.12
CA GLY A 52 10.86 -14.40 -32.93
C GLY A 52 12.12 -15.25 -32.92
N ARG A 53 13.20 -14.74 -33.51
CA ARG A 53 14.52 -15.41 -33.53
C ARG A 53 15.50 -14.87 -32.50
N GLU A 54 15.12 -13.81 -31.80
CA GLU A 54 15.96 -13.21 -30.77
C GLU A 54 16.08 -14.13 -29.56
N PRO A 55 17.28 -14.26 -28.96
CA PRO A 55 17.48 -15.11 -27.80
C PRO A 55 16.85 -14.47 -26.55
N LEU A 56 16.03 -15.24 -25.85
CA LEU A 56 15.41 -14.88 -24.58
C LEU A 56 15.92 -15.82 -23.47
N GLU A 57 16.43 -15.23 -22.39
CA GLU A 57 16.85 -15.98 -21.22
C GLU A 57 15.65 -16.62 -20.51
N ALA A 58 15.80 -17.91 -20.18
CA ALA A 58 14.81 -18.68 -19.47
C ALA A 58 15.45 -19.49 -18.34
N LEU A 59 14.62 -19.88 -17.36
CA LEU A 59 15.01 -20.80 -16.30
C LEU A 59 14.15 -22.06 -16.38
N ARG A 60 14.80 -23.22 -16.54
CA ARG A 60 14.15 -24.52 -16.53
C ARG A 60 14.08 -25.04 -15.10
N VAL A 61 12.86 -25.17 -14.57
CA VAL A 61 12.59 -25.54 -13.18
C VAL A 61 11.58 -26.69 -13.09
N ALA A 62 11.55 -27.36 -11.93
CA ALA A 62 10.45 -28.22 -11.56
C ALA A 62 9.29 -27.40 -10.95
N MET A 63 8.06 -27.86 -11.13
CA MET A 63 6.89 -27.27 -10.46
C MET A 63 6.92 -27.63 -8.97
N THR A 64 7.34 -26.69 -8.12
CA THR A 64 7.32 -26.84 -6.65
C THR A 64 5.91 -26.57 -6.09
N PRO A 65 5.57 -27.05 -4.89
CA PRO A 65 4.30 -26.71 -4.23
C PRO A 65 4.09 -25.20 -4.07
N GLU A 66 5.16 -24.46 -3.75
CA GLU A 66 5.15 -23.00 -3.62
C GLU A 66 4.86 -22.33 -4.96
N LEU A 67 5.55 -22.75 -6.03
CA LEU A 67 5.30 -22.22 -7.37
C LEU A 67 3.89 -22.55 -7.85
N GLN A 68 3.41 -23.76 -7.60
CA GLN A 68 2.05 -24.18 -7.95
C GLN A 68 0.99 -23.34 -7.22
N ARG A 69 1.20 -23.08 -5.92
CA ARG A 69 0.31 -22.22 -5.13
C ARG A 69 0.31 -20.79 -5.67
N TYR A 70 1.49 -20.22 -5.87
CA TYR A 70 1.62 -18.88 -6.43
C TYR A 70 0.97 -18.78 -7.81
N ALA A 71 1.20 -19.78 -8.68
CA ALA A 71 0.60 -19.85 -10.01
C ALA A 71 -0.93 -19.88 -9.96
N ALA A 72 -1.51 -20.64 -9.05
CA ALA A 72 -2.96 -20.72 -8.89
C ALA A 72 -3.57 -19.42 -8.34
N VAL A 73 -2.87 -18.71 -7.46
CA VAL A 73 -3.34 -17.42 -6.90
C VAL A 73 -3.24 -16.29 -7.93
N MET A 74 -2.14 -16.25 -8.68
CA MET A 74 -1.86 -15.22 -9.69
C MET A 74 -2.45 -15.54 -11.07
N ASP A 75 -3.24 -16.62 -11.17
CA ASP A 75 -3.86 -17.11 -12.41
C ASP A 75 -2.88 -17.21 -13.59
N LEU A 76 -1.70 -17.81 -13.33
CA LEU A 76 -0.62 -17.82 -14.32
C LEU A 76 -0.96 -18.72 -15.51
N PRO A 77 -0.92 -18.20 -16.74
CA PRO A 77 -1.13 -19.00 -17.92
C PRO A 77 0.03 -19.99 -18.12
N MET A 78 -0.30 -21.18 -18.62
CA MET A 78 0.66 -22.15 -19.13
C MET A 78 0.52 -22.25 -20.64
N ILE A 79 1.57 -21.93 -21.39
CA ILE A 79 1.58 -21.96 -22.84
C ILE A 79 2.62 -22.95 -23.38
N ALA A 80 2.29 -23.62 -24.48
CA ALA A 80 3.25 -24.46 -25.19
C ALA A 80 4.20 -23.58 -26.01
N HIS A 81 5.50 -23.87 -25.95
CA HIS A 81 6.56 -23.24 -26.73
C HIS A 81 7.53 -24.30 -27.28
N GLU A 82 8.26 -23.98 -28.35
CA GLU A 82 9.22 -24.91 -28.96
C GLU A 82 10.25 -25.47 -27.96
N GLY A 83 10.60 -24.71 -26.92
CA GLY A 83 11.55 -25.09 -25.87
C GLY A 83 10.97 -25.84 -24.66
N GLY A 84 9.65 -25.97 -24.57
CA GLY A 84 8.91 -26.56 -23.45
C GLY A 84 7.66 -25.76 -23.07
N THR A 85 7.10 -26.04 -21.90
CA THR A 85 5.93 -25.30 -21.39
C THR A 85 6.38 -24.05 -20.65
N LEU A 86 5.92 -22.87 -21.05
CA LEU A 86 6.16 -21.61 -20.36
C LEU A 86 5.05 -21.32 -19.35
N LEU A 87 5.43 -20.78 -18.19
CA LEU A 87 4.50 -20.29 -17.16
C LEU A 87 4.54 -18.76 -17.08
N GLY A 88 3.38 -18.13 -16.88
CA GLY A 88 3.29 -16.70 -16.55
C GLY A 88 3.65 -15.76 -17.69
N VAL A 89 3.34 -16.17 -18.92
CA VAL A 89 3.38 -15.32 -20.11
C VAL A 89 2.08 -15.44 -20.88
N GLN A 90 1.58 -14.31 -21.37
CA GLN A 90 0.34 -14.28 -22.14
C GLN A 90 0.64 -14.46 -23.65
N PRO A 91 -0.14 -15.28 -24.37
CA PRO A 91 -0.07 -15.34 -25.83
C PRO A 91 -0.72 -14.08 -26.43
N ARG A 92 -0.11 -13.47 -27.46
CA ARG A 92 -0.52 -12.15 -27.97
C ARG A 92 -1.84 -12.15 -28.76
N PRO A 93 -2.56 -11.02 -28.76
CA PRO A 93 -2.56 -10.15 -29.95
C PRO A 93 -2.31 -8.66 -29.63
N ASP A 94 -1.57 -8.00 -30.53
CA ASP A 94 -1.35 -6.54 -30.69
C ASP A 94 -0.11 -5.85 -30.07
N GLU A 95 0.64 -5.20 -30.98
CA GLU A 95 1.98 -4.57 -30.89
C GLU A 95 2.13 -3.34 -29.98
N ALA A 96 1.17 -3.04 -29.10
CA ALA A 96 1.09 -1.72 -28.44
C ALA A 96 1.86 -1.54 -27.11
N GLY A 97 2.73 -2.48 -26.72
CA GLY A 97 3.44 -2.45 -25.44
C GLY A 97 4.92 -2.08 -25.57
N ALA A 98 5.50 -1.46 -24.52
CA ALA A 98 6.95 -1.34 -24.40
C ALA A 98 7.59 -2.73 -24.20
N GLU A 99 8.82 -2.90 -24.70
CA GLU A 99 9.61 -4.12 -24.44
C GLU A 99 9.81 -4.27 -22.93
N TRP A 100 9.62 -5.50 -22.42
CA TRP A 100 9.78 -5.79 -21.01
C TRP A 100 11.22 -5.51 -20.58
N SER A 101 11.36 -4.84 -19.44
CA SER A 101 12.65 -4.54 -18.83
C SER A 101 12.54 -4.64 -17.32
N VAL A 102 13.55 -5.22 -16.70
CA VAL A 102 13.68 -5.23 -15.23
C VAL A 102 13.64 -3.83 -14.62
N SER A 103 14.12 -2.81 -15.35
CA SER A 103 14.14 -1.42 -14.89
C SER A 103 12.75 -0.76 -14.83
N GLY A 104 11.78 -1.30 -15.56
CA GLY A 104 10.38 -0.84 -15.57
C GLY A 104 9.44 -1.68 -14.71
N TRP A 105 10.00 -2.53 -13.84
CA TRP A 105 9.27 -3.46 -12.98
C TRP A 105 9.68 -3.27 -11.50
N LEU A 106 8.84 -3.73 -10.58
CA LEU A 106 9.00 -3.59 -9.13
C LEU A 106 9.30 -4.95 -8.45
N PRO A 107 10.56 -5.45 -8.53
CA PRO A 107 10.91 -6.77 -8.02
C PRO A 107 10.69 -6.91 -6.52
N GLU A 108 11.04 -5.91 -5.72
CA GLU A 108 10.91 -5.97 -4.26
C GLU A 108 9.45 -6.13 -3.83
N LEU A 109 8.54 -5.38 -4.46
CA LEU A 109 7.12 -5.45 -4.19
C LEU A 109 6.52 -6.79 -4.65
N ALA A 110 6.83 -7.24 -5.86
CA ALA A 110 6.38 -8.54 -6.35
C ALA A 110 6.85 -9.71 -5.45
N THR A 111 8.10 -9.65 -4.97
CA THR A 111 8.67 -10.61 -4.02
C THR A 111 7.98 -10.55 -2.66
N ALA A 112 7.65 -9.36 -2.15
CA ALA A 112 6.91 -9.19 -0.89
C ALA A 112 5.48 -9.74 -0.99
N ILE A 113 4.79 -9.50 -2.11
CA ILE A 113 3.46 -10.07 -2.40
C ILE A 113 3.53 -11.60 -2.46
N ALA A 114 4.51 -12.17 -3.17
CA ALA A 114 4.70 -13.61 -3.24
C ALA A 114 4.89 -14.23 -1.85
N ARG A 115 5.66 -13.57 -0.96
CA ARG A 115 5.85 -14.03 0.41
C ARG A 115 4.55 -14.05 1.20
N ILE A 116 3.72 -13.00 1.10
CA ILE A 116 2.41 -12.97 1.78
C ILE A 116 1.51 -14.10 1.24
N ILE A 117 1.47 -14.34 -0.07
CA ILE A 117 0.68 -15.43 -0.68
C ILE A 117 1.11 -16.80 -0.13
N LEU A 118 2.42 -17.03 0.04
CA LEU A 118 2.96 -18.28 0.55
C LEU A 118 2.81 -18.43 2.07
N ASP A 119 2.81 -17.33 2.82
CA ASP A 119 2.58 -17.31 4.27
C ASP A 119 1.10 -17.58 4.63
N GLU A 120 0.18 -17.39 3.70
CA GLU A 120 -1.25 -17.68 3.89
C GLU A 120 -1.48 -19.18 4.11
N ALA A 121 -2.43 -19.52 4.98
CA ALA A 121 -2.68 -20.92 5.35
C ALA A 121 -2.86 -21.83 4.12
N SER A 122 -2.19 -22.98 4.12
CA SER A 122 -2.11 -23.87 2.95
C SER A 122 -3.46 -24.47 2.55
N ASP A 123 -4.39 -24.58 3.49
CA ASP A 123 -5.77 -25.02 3.29
C ASP A 123 -6.70 -23.92 2.77
N ARG A 124 -6.25 -22.65 2.76
CA ARG A 124 -6.99 -21.55 2.13
C ARG A 124 -6.98 -21.72 0.60
N PRO A 125 -8.16 -21.79 -0.05
CA PRO A 125 -8.23 -21.95 -1.49
C PRO A 125 -7.59 -20.77 -2.24
N PRO A 126 -6.86 -21.02 -3.34
CA PRO A 126 -6.19 -19.97 -4.12
C PRO A 126 -7.14 -18.84 -4.55
N GLU A 127 -8.37 -19.15 -4.94
CA GLU A 127 -9.36 -18.17 -5.36
C GLU A 127 -9.78 -17.20 -4.24
N GLN A 128 -9.69 -17.61 -2.98
CA GLN A 128 -9.96 -16.73 -1.84
C GLN A 128 -8.79 -15.79 -1.57
N VAL A 129 -7.55 -16.25 -1.79
CA VAL A 129 -6.35 -15.41 -1.71
C VAL A 129 -6.33 -14.43 -2.89
N ALA A 130 -6.66 -14.90 -4.09
CA ALA A 130 -6.70 -14.11 -5.32
C ALA A 130 -7.62 -12.88 -5.20
N ARG A 131 -8.81 -13.05 -4.60
CA ARG A 131 -9.76 -11.94 -4.33
C ARG A 131 -9.19 -10.84 -3.42
N ARG A 132 -8.12 -11.13 -2.70
CA ARG A 132 -7.45 -10.21 -1.77
C ARG A 132 -6.16 -9.64 -2.33
N LEU A 133 -5.76 -9.97 -3.56
CA LEU A 133 -4.52 -9.49 -4.16
C LEU A 133 -4.35 -7.96 -4.10
N PRO A 134 -5.38 -7.13 -4.36
CA PRO A 134 -5.23 -5.68 -4.20
C PRO A 134 -4.78 -5.29 -2.79
N MET A 135 -5.42 -5.87 -1.77
CA MET A 135 -5.07 -5.61 -0.37
C MET A 135 -3.73 -6.22 0.04
N ILE A 136 -3.39 -7.40 -0.48
CA ILE A 136 -2.08 -8.02 -0.26
C ILE A 136 -0.96 -7.13 -0.82
N GLY A 137 -1.17 -6.53 -2.00
CA GLY A 137 -0.26 -5.56 -2.59
C GLY A 137 -0.04 -4.36 -1.66
N ILE A 138 -1.13 -3.77 -1.17
CA ILE A 138 -1.06 -2.66 -0.20
C ILE A 138 -0.30 -3.08 1.07
N TRP A 139 -0.59 -4.24 1.64
CA TRP A 139 0.08 -4.71 2.86
C TRP A 139 1.56 -5.01 2.66
N ALA A 140 1.92 -5.60 1.52
CA ALA A 140 3.31 -5.85 1.14
C ALA A 140 4.08 -4.54 1.07
N ASP A 141 3.52 -3.55 0.38
CA ASP A 141 4.15 -2.25 0.20
C ASP A 141 4.24 -1.46 1.52
N SER A 142 3.23 -1.58 2.39
CA SER A 142 3.29 -1.04 3.76
C SER A 142 4.43 -1.63 4.59
N GLN A 143 4.69 -2.93 4.47
CA GLN A 143 5.82 -3.56 5.16
C GLN A 143 7.16 -3.06 4.62
N LEU A 144 7.27 -2.85 3.30
CA LEU A 144 8.47 -2.29 2.67
C LEU A 144 8.71 -0.83 3.12
N ARG A 145 7.67 0.00 3.13
CA ARG A 145 7.74 1.37 3.66
C ARG A 145 8.18 1.37 5.12
N ALA A 146 7.57 0.54 5.98
CA ALA A 146 7.93 0.43 7.38
C ALA A 146 9.38 -0.01 7.59
N ALA A 147 9.91 -0.93 6.77
CA ALA A 147 11.30 -1.37 6.85
C ALA A 147 12.32 -0.26 6.52
N SER A 148 11.91 0.75 5.74
CA SER A 148 12.73 1.91 5.39
C SER A 148 12.46 3.16 6.24
N ALA A 149 11.47 3.09 7.14
CA ALA A 149 11.00 4.24 7.90
C ALA A 149 12.01 4.70 8.97
N PRO A 150 12.04 6.01 9.30
CA PRO A 150 12.80 6.50 10.44
C PRO A 150 12.35 5.85 11.75
N VAL A 151 13.32 5.56 12.63
CA VAL A 151 13.01 5.01 13.96
C VAL A 151 12.34 6.04 14.86
N SER A 152 11.32 5.62 15.59
CA SER A 152 10.62 6.46 16.57
C SER A 152 11.31 6.42 17.95
N GLY A 153 11.10 7.47 18.74
CA GLY A 153 11.60 7.56 20.11
C GLY A 153 12.85 8.43 20.30
N GLY A 154 13.33 9.07 19.23
CA GLY A 154 14.43 10.05 19.29
C GLY A 154 15.67 9.49 19.98
N ASP A 155 16.27 10.29 20.87
CA ASP A 155 17.38 9.90 21.73
C ASP A 155 16.94 9.24 23.05
N VAL A 156 15.63 9.05 23.26
CA VAL A 156 15.04 8.51 24.49
C VAL A 156 14.89 6.99 24.44
N VAL A 157 14.49 6.44 23.29
CA VAL A 157 14.29 5.00 23.10
C VAL A 157 15.55 4.39 22.49
N ALA A 158 16.21 3.50 23.23
CA ALA A 158 17.36 2.76 22.71
C ALA A 158 16.98 1.94 21.48
N PRO A 159 17.84 1.87 20.45
CA PRO A 159 17.61 1.03 19.28
C PRO A 159 17.32 -0.43 19.66
N ARG A 160 16.36 -1.03 18.95
CA ARG A 160 15.93 -2.42 19.07
C ARG A 160 16.02 -3.05 17.68
N ASP A 161 16.24 -4.36 17.62
CA ASP A 161 16.23 -5.09 16.35
C ASP A 161 15.27 -6.29 16.39
N ALA A 162 15.13 -6.97 15.25
CA ALA A 162 14.21 -8.08 15.10
C ALA A 162 14.48 -9.24 16.10
N SER A 163 15.71 -9.38 16.62
CA SER A 163 16.04 -10.41 17.62
C SER A 163 15.43 -10.13 18.99
N ASP A 164 14.93 -8.91 19.23
CA ASP A 164 14.22 -8.56 20.46
C ASP A 164 12.77 -9.06 20.49
N ILE A 165 12.28 -9.62 19.38
CA ILE A 165 10.98 -10.25 19.24
C ILE A 165 11.18 -11.69 18.80
N ARG A 166 10.57 -12.63 19.52
CA ARG A 166 10.48 -14.04 19.16
C ARG A 166 9.05 -14.34 18.75
N LEU A 167 8.82 -14.52 17.46
CA LEU A 167 7.53 -14.96 16.93
C LEU A 167 7.45 -16.49 17.03
N HIS A 168 6.47 -16.98 17.80
CA HIS A 168 6.23 -18.42 18.00
C HIS A 168 5.19 -18.95 17.03
N ALA A 169 4.14 -18.17 16.77
CA ALA A 169 3.14 -18.48 15.76
C ALA A 169 2.46 -17.20 15.25
N ARG A 170 2.05 -17.24 13.98
CA ARG A 170 1.19 -16.25 13.35
C ARG A 170 0.00 -16.96 12.75
N ARG A 171 -1.20 -16.42 12.95
CA ARG A 171 -2.44 -16.92 12.37
C ARG A 171 -3.28 -15.75 11.94
N GLN A 172 -3.97 -15.88 10.82
CA GLN A 172 -4.93 -14.88 10.39
C GLN A 172 -6.35 -15.36 10.72
N THR A 173 -6.95 -14.81 11.77
CA THR A 173 -8.24 -15.25 12.31
C THR A 173 -9.42 -14.69 11.54
N TYR A 174 -9.23 -13.57 10.83
CA TYR A 174 -10.18 -13.00 9.88
C TYR A 174 -9.46 -12.55 8.61
N ALA A 175 -10.02 -12.91 7.45
CA ALA A 175 -9.40 -12.74 6.14
C ALA A 175 -10.42 -12.29 5.10
N GLY A 176 -10.94 -11.07 5.26
CA GLY A 176 -11.83 -10.42 4.31
C GLY A 176 -11.12 -9.34 3.50
N TYR A 177 -11.80 -8.23 3.24
CA TYR A 177 -11.20 -7.00 2.72
C TYR A 177 -10.06 -6.52 3.63
N PHE A 178 -10.35 -6.42 4.93
CA PHE A 178 -9.34 -6.29 5.97
C PHE A 178 -8.93 -7.65 6.53
N ALA A 179 -7.81 -7.67 7.26
CA ALA A 179 -7.32 -8.84 7.95
C ALA A 179 -7.17 -8.61 9.46
N VAL A 180 -7.31 -9.68 10.25
CA VAL A 180 -6.90 -9.71 11.66
C VAL A 180 -5.84 -10.78 11.82
N ASP A 181 -4.66 -10.35 12.26
CA ASP A 181 -3.52 -11.20 12.56
C ASP A 181 -3.43 -11.43 14.06
N GLU A 182 -3.40 -12.71 14.46
CA GLU A 182 -3.06 -13.17 15.80
C GLU A 182 -1.60 -13.61 15.83
N TRP A 183 -0.81 -13.00 16.70
CA TRP A 183 0.58 -13.38 16.95
C TRP A 183 0.73 -13.96 18.36
N ARG A 184 1.40 -15.10 18.44
CA ARG A 184 1.98 -15.64 19.68
C ARG A 184 3.46 -15.30 19.66
N LEU A 185 3.90 -14.51 20.63
CA LEU A 185 5.26 -13.98 20.65
C LEU A 185 5.79 -13.81 22.07
N SER A 186 7.10 -13.60 22.18
CA SER A 186 7.76 -13.04 23.35
C SER A 186 8.62 -11.85 22.93
N HIS A 187 8.73 -10.81 23.76
CA HIS A 187 9.63 -9.69 23.47
C HIS A 187 10.58 -9.41 24.64
N ARG A 188 11.65 -8.66 24.40
CA ARG A 188 12.56 -8.24 25.49
C ARG A 188 11.85 -7.41 26.54
N THR A 189 12.23 -7.63 27.80
CA THR A 189 11.82 -6.75 28.90
C THR A 189 12.85 -5.65 29.15
N HIS A 190 12.46 -4.58 29.84
CA HIS A 190 13.38 -3.52 30.26
C HIS A 190 14.38 -3.98 31.34
N ALA A 191 14.05 -5.03 32.10
CA ALA A 191 14.93 -5.62 33.11
C ALA A 191 15.88 -6.69 32.53
N GLY A 192 15.87 -6.90 31.21
CA GLY A 192 16.56 -8.00 30.55
C GLY A 192 15.72 -9.27 30.44
N GLY A 193 16.22 -10.25 29.69
CA GLY A 193 15.45 -11.47 29.38
C GLY A 193 14.28 -11.24 28.41
N PHE A 194 13.34 -12.18 28.36
CA PHE A 194 12.13 -12.13 27.53
C PHE A 194 10.89 -12.23 28.41
N THR A 195 9.77 -11.66 27.94
CA THR A 195 8.45 -11.97 28.49
C THR A 195 8.14 -13.47 28.34
N PRO A 196 7.20 -14.02 29.12
CA PRO A 196 6.49 -15.24 28.73
C PRO A 196 5.86 -15.10 27.34
N GLU A 197 5.43 -16.22 26.74
CA GLU A 197 4.60 -16.16 25.53
C GLU A 197 3.33 -15.35 25.81
N ILE A 198 3.07 -14.38 24.96
CA ILE A 198 1.87 -13.57 24.95
C ILE A 198 1.14 -13.71 23.62
N LYS A 199 -0.18 -13.50 23.66
CA LYS A 199 -1.06 -13.44 22.50
C LYS A 199 -1.45 -12.00 22.22
N ARG A 200 -1.33 -11.56 20.98
CA ARG A 200 -1.79 -10.24 20.52
C ARG A 200 -2.53 -10.38 19.19
N GLU A 201 -3.50 -9.50 18.99
CA GLU A 201 -4.27 -9.40 17.76
C GLU A 201 -4.06 -8.00 17.19
N GLY A 202 -3.89 -7.90 15.87
CA GLY A 202 -3.73 -6.65 15.16
C GLY A 202 -4.58 -6.63 13.89
N PHE A 203 -5.18 -5.49 13.61
CA PHE A 203 -5.96 -5.25 12.40
C PHE A 203 -5.05 -4.70 11.29
N VAL A 204 -5.11 -5.33 10.13
CA VAL A 204 -4.27 -5.03 8.99
C VAL A 204 -5.12 -4.38 7.90
N ALA A 205 -4.88 -3.09 7.70
CA ALA A 205 -5.61 -2.25 6.75
C ALA A 205 -4.77 -1.76 5.56
N GLY A 206 -3.45 -1.61 5.76
CA GLY A 206 -2.57 -0.89 4.83
C GLY A 206 -2.29 0.53 5.32
N ASP A 207 -1.34 1.20 4.68
CA ASP A 207 -1.05 2.60 4.94
C ASP A 207 -1.99 3.52 4.16
N ALA A 208 -2.16 4.74 4.66
CA ALA A 208 -2.98 5.76 4.05
C ALA A 208 -2.34 7.14 4.17
N VAL A 209 -2.81 8.05 3.32
CA VAL A 209 -2.45 9.46 3.34
C VAL A 209 -3.59 10.29 3.93
N ALA A 210 -3.24 11.41 4.56
CA ALA A 210 -4.22 12.42 4.97
C ALA A 210 -3.70 13.81 4.62
N ILE A 211 -4.50 14.60 3.92
CA ILE A 211 -4.10 15.86 3.31
C ILE A 211 -5.02 16.98 3.83
N LEU A 212 -4.43 18.03 4.38
CA LEU A 212 -5.14 19.27 4.68
C LEU A 212 -4.78 20.33 3.63
N PRO A 213 -5.64 20.61 2.64
CA PRO A 213 -5.48 21.76 1.76
C PRO A 213 -5.60 23.07 2.54
N TRP A 214 -4.64 23.97 2.31
CA TRP A 214 -4.60 25.30 2.90
C TRP A 214 -4.27 26.35 1.84
N ASP A 215 -5.07 27.40 1.85
CA ASP A 215 -4.85 28.64 1.11
C ASP A 215 -4.21 29.66 2.06
N PRO A 216 -2.90 29.92 1.94
CA PRO A 216 -2.20 30.89 2.78
C PRO A 216 -2.57 32.34 2.45
N ILE A 217 -3.11 32.64 1.25
CA ILE A 217 -3.50 34.00 0.88
C ILE A 217 -4.81 34.37 1.58
N ARG A 218 -5.81 33.49 1.51
CA ARG A 218 -7.13 33.70 2.13
C ARG A 218 -7.23 33.19 3.57
N ASP A 219 -6.19 32.52 4.06
CA ASP A 219 -6.09 31.90 5.38
C ASP A 219 -7.23 30.92 5.72
N ARG A 220 -7.54 30.04 4.77
CA ARG A 220 -8.61 29.05 4.91
C ARG A 220 -8.18 27.67 4.46
N VAL A 221 -8.91 26.68 4.92
CA VAL A 221 -8.67 25.27 4.61
C VAL A 221 -9.90 24.67 3.96
N LEU A 222 -9.69 23.59 3.21
CA LEU A 222 -10.77 22.72 2.76
C LEU A 222 -10.72 21.42 3.58
N VAL A 223 -11.86 21.08 4.16
CA VAL A 223 -12.08 19.80 4.85
C VAL A 223 -13.26 19.10 4.20
N ILE A 224 -13.36 17.79 4.37
CA ILE A 224 -14.47 17.00 3.82
C ILE A 224 -15.37 16.48 4.93
N GLU A 225 -16.64 16.28 4.61
CA GLU A 225 -17.65 15.64 5.45
C GLU A 225 -18.10 14.36 4.76
N GLN A 226 -18.01 13.23 5.45
CA GLN A 226 -18.46 11.94 4.94
C GLN A 226 -19.00 11.02 6.05
N PHE A 227 -19.87 10.09 5.67
CA PHE A 227 -20.37 9.05 6.57
C PHE A 227 -19.26 8.05 6.91
N ARG A 228 -19.10 7.74 8.20
CA ARG A 228 -18.18 6.69 8.65
C ARG A 228 -18.93 5.57 9.38
N LEU A 229 -18.77 4.35 8.87
CA LEU A 229 -19.39 3.15 9.44
C LEU A 229 -18.95 2.87 10.87
N VAL A 230 -17.67 3.02 11.20
CA VAL A 230 -17.13 2.65 12.53
C VAL A 230 -17.72 3.51 13.67
N PRO A 231 -17.80 4.86 13.55
CA PRO A 231 -18.61 5.68 14.45
C PRO A 231 -20.08 5.23 14.56
N ALA A 232 -20.73 4.90 13.45
CA ALA A 232 -22.12 4.41 13.46
C ALA A 232 -22.25 3.07 14.23
N MET A 233 -21.32 2.12 14.03
CA MET A 233 -21.26 0.86 14.76
C MET A 233 -21.03 1.07 16.27
N ARG A 234 -20.22 2.08 16.62
CA ARG A 234 -20.04 2.52 18.01
C ARG A 234 -21.28 3.22 18.59
N ARG A 235 -22.32 3.47 17.77
CA ARG A 235 -23.55 4.20 18.10
C ARG A 235 -23.27 5.67 18.44
N ASP A 236 -22.31 6.25 17.73
CA ASP A 236 -22.12 7.70 17.78
C ASP A 236 -23.38 8.39 17.24
N PRO A 237 -23.92 9.41 17.94
CA PRO A 237 -25.08 10.14 17.45
C PRO A 237 -24.83 10.93 16.16
N GLN A 238 -23.56 11.18 15.80
CA GLN A 238 -23.18 11.87 14.58
C GLN A 238 -22.05 11.11 13.84
N PRO A 239 -22.39 10.15 12.97
CA PRO A 239 -21.40 9.38 12.22
C PRO A 239 -20.92 10.07 10.94
N TRP A 240 -21.41 11.28 10.61
CA TRP A 240 -20.81 12.14 9.59
C TRP A 240 -19.73 13.01 10.24
N LEU A 241 -18.49 12.79 9.84
CA LEU A 241 -17.33 13.44 10.45
C LEU A 241 -16.73 14.47 9.50
N LEU A 242 -16.20 15.56 10.06
CA LEU A 242 -15.26 16.43 9.35
C LEU A 242 -13.86 15.80 9.40
N GLU A 243 -13.22 15.71 8.24
CA GLU A 243 -11.97 14.99 8.03
C GLU A 243 -11.05 15.76 7.04
N PRO A 244 -9.73 15.51 7.05
CA PRO A 244 -8.90 15.86 5.90
C PRO A 244 -9.32 14.99 4.69
N ILE A 245 -8.87 15.38 3.51
CA ILE A 245 -8.87 14.48 2.34
C ILE A 245 -7.99 13.28 2.70
N ALA A 246 -8.41 12.05 2.42
CA ALA A 246 -7.64 10.88 2.82
C ALA A 246 -8.02 9.62 2.04
N GLY A 247 -7.01 8.82 1.72
CA GLY A 247 -7.24 7.48 1.18
C GLY A 247 -5.99 6.62 1.23
N ARG A 248 -6.12 5.39 0.73
CA ARG A 248 -5.05 4.38 0.86
C ARG A 248 -3.93 4.65 -0.13
N VAL A 249 -2.74 4.19 0.21
CA VAL A 249 -1.61 4.15 -0.72
C VAL A 249 -1.69 2.85 -1.49
N ASP A 250 -1.94 2.93 -2.80
CA ASP A 250 -2.04 1.75 -3.64
C ASP A 250 -0.68 1.06 -3.83
N ALA A 251 -0.70 -0.22 -4.18
CA ALA A 251 0.52 -1.02 -4.30
C ALA A 251 1.43 -0.44 -5.40
N GLY A 252 2.64 -0.02 -5.03
CA GLY A 252 3.62 0.57 -5.95
C GLY A 252 3.40 2.06 -6.24
N GLU A 253 2.46 2.69 -5.54
CA GLU A 253 2.26 4.14 -5.53
C GLU A 253 3.10 4.79 -4.42
N THR A 254 3.70 5.95 -4.68
CA THR A 254 4.33 6.75 -3.61
C THR A 254 3.28 7.44 -2.75
N VAL A 255 3.64 7.78 -1.51
CA VAL A 255 2.71 8.50 -0.61
C VAL A 255 2.34 9.89 -1.16
N GLU A 256 3.22 10.55 -1.91
CA GLU A 256 2.94 11.82 -2.56
C GLU A 256 2.03 11.68 -3.80
N GLU A 257 2.14 10.58 -4.55
CA GLU A 257 1.23 10.28 -5.67
C GLU A 257 -0.18 10.00 -5.14
N ALA A 258 -0.30 9.14 -4.11
CA ALA A 258 -1.56 8.87 -3.43
C ALA A 258 -2.20 10.17 -2.94
N ALA A 259 -1.43 11.03 -2.26
CA ALA A 259 -1.94 12.30 -1.76
C ALA A 259 -2.49 13.25 -2.84
N ARG A 260 -1.92 13.20 -4.05
CA ARG A 260 -2.37 14.02 -5.19
C ARG A 260 -3.58 13.41 -5.88
N ARG A 261 -3.62 12.07 -6.00
CA ARG A 261 -4.75 11.33 -6.54
C ARG A 261 -5.99 11.57 -5.69
N GLU A 262 -5.90 11.34 -4.39
CA GLU A 262 -7.01 11.52 -3.44
C GLU A 262 -7.52 12.97 -3.43
N ALA A 263 -6.63 13.96 -3.49
CA ALA A 263 -7.06 15.37 -3.55
C ALA A 263 -7.81 15.73 -4.83
N LEU A 264 -7.50 15.06 -5.95
CA LEU A 264 -8.24 15.23 -7.19
C LEU A 264 -9.59 14.51 -7.12
N GLU A 265 -9.63 13.29 -6.59
CA GLU A 265 -10.83 12.44 -6.51
C GLU A 265 -11.86 12.99 -5.52
N GLU A 266 -11.46 13.34 -4.30
CA GLU A 266 -12.38 13.74 -3.23
C GLU A 266 -12.74 15.23 -3.24
N ALA A 267 -11.99 16.08 -3.96
CA ALA A 267 -12.19 17.54 -3.90
C ALA A 267 -11.91 18.30 -5.21
N ASP A 268 -11.57 17.62 -6.32
CA ASP A 268 -11.14 18.26 -7.58
C ASP A 268 -10.01 19.30 -7.39
N LEU A 269 -9.11 19.03 -6.45
CA LEU A 269 -8.04 19.96 -6.07
C LEU A 269 -6.68 19.57 -6.68
N ARG A 270 -6.10 20.51 -7.43
CA ARG A 270 -4.70 20.43 -7.86
C ARG A 270 -3.78 21.05 -6.81
N LEU A 271 -3.01 20.21 -6.13
CA LEU A 271 -2.08 20.62 -5.08
C LEU A 271 -0.79 21.23 -5.67
N THR A 272 -0.40 22.43 -5.22
CA THR A 272 0.81 23.11 -5.72
C THR A 272 2.08 22.63 -5.00
N ARG A 273 2.07 22.64 -3.67
CA ARG A 273 3.17 22.16 -2.82
C ARG A 273 2.61 21.21 -1.77
N LEU A 274 3.22 20.04 -1.63
CA LEU A 274 2.90 19.07 -0.60
C LEU A 274 3.99 19.15 0.47
N ILE A 275 3.60 19.35 1.73
CA ILE A 275 4.51 19.56 2.86
C ILE A 275 4.26 18.42 3.85
N PRO A 276 5.24 17.53 4.09
CA PRO A 276 5.11 16.48 5.10
C PRO A 276 4.84 17.08 6.48
N ALA A 277 3.78 16.61 7.14
CA ALA A 277 3.42 16.96 8.51
C ALA A 277 3.87 15.84 9.46
N ILE A 278 3.02 15.46 10.42
CA ILE A 278 3.34 14.41 11.40
C ILE A 278 2.83 13.06 10.89
N HIS A 279 3.71 12.13 10.55
CA HIS A 279 3.30 10.75 10.24
C HIS A 279 3.13 9.94 11.53
N HIS A 280 2.11 9.07 11.63
CA HIS A 280 1.82 8.37 12.88
C HIS A 280 1.01 7.08 12.71
N TYR A 281 1.10 6.21 13.72
CA TYR A 281 0.13 5.15 13.94
C TYR A 281 -1.13 5.73 14.62
N PRO A 282 -2.34 5.55 14.06
CA PRO A 282 -3.56 6.08 14.66
C PRO A 282 -3.92 5.36 15.97
N SER A 283 -3.61 4.06 16.08
CA SER A 283 -3.78 3.28 17.31
C SER A 283 -2.80 2.10 17.36
N PRO A 284 -1.55 2.32 17.80
CA PRO A 284 -0.47 1.31 17.71
C PRO A 284 -0.72 0.05 18.56
N GLY A 285 -1.72 0.07 19.45
CA GLY A 285 -2.13 -1.10 20.22
C GLY A 285 -3.02 -2.07 19.44
N ALA A 286 -3.57 -1.68 18.28
CA ALA A 286 -4.58 -2.45 17.56
C ALA A 286 -4.46 -2.39 16.04
N LEU A 287 -4.00 -1.27 15.45
CA LEU A 287 -3.95 -1.06 14.01
C LEU A 287 -2.51 -1.11 13.52
N ALA A 288 -2.26 -1.88 12.46
CA ALA A 288 -0.99 -1.89 11.73
C ALA A 288 -0.87 -0.74 10.71
N GLU A 289 -1.97 -0.03 10.44
CA GLU A 289 -2.02 1.14 9.56
C GLU A 289 -1.06 2.24 10.02
N PHE A 290 -0.34 2.83 9.06
CA PHE A 290 0.43 4.04 9.26
C PHE A 290 -0.12 5.18 8.40
N LEU A 291 -0.30 6.37 9.00
CA LEU A 291 -0.87 7.54 8.34
C LEU A 291 0.22 8.54 7.96
N TYR A 292 0.36 8.77 6.67
CA TYR A 292 1.23 9.78 6.08
C TYR A 292 0.47 11.10 5.91
N GLN A 293 0.66 12.01 6.87
CA GLN A 293 -0.04 13.30 6.86
C GLN A 293 0.72 14.39 6.11
N PHE A 294 -0.01 15.18 5.33
CA PHE A 294 0.50 16.30 4.56
C PHE A 294 -0.36 17.56 4.76
N LEU A 295 0.30 18.71 4.82
CA LEU A 295 -0.32 19.98 4.49
C LEU A 295 -0.11 20.22 2.99
N ALA A 296 -1.15 20.64 2.27
CA ALA A 296 -1.03 20.96 0.86
C ALA A 296 -1.37 22.42 0.59
N ILE A 297 -0.51 23.12 -0.16
CA ILE A 297 -0.81 24.47 -0.62
C ILE A 297 -1.73 24.39 -1.83
N ALA A 298 -2.90 25.02 -1.73
CA ALA A 298 -3.91 25.06 -2.78
C ALA A 298 -4.54 26.46 -2.88
N ASP A 299 -4.95 26.86 -4.09
CA ASP A 299 -5.82 28.02 -4.26
C ASP A 299 -7.24 27.57 -3.95
N LEU A 300 -7.86 28.18 -2.94
CA LEU A 300 -9.20 27.81 -2.51
C LEU A 300 -10.10 29.03 -2.68
N PRO A 301 -10.58 29.41 -3.88
CA PRO A 301 -11.56 30.48 -4.08
C PRO A 301 -12.96 30.11 -3.59
N ASP A 302 -13.88 31.08 -3.56
CA ASP A 302 -15.27 30.81 -3.17
C ASP A 302 -15.90 29.84 -4.17
N GLY A 303 -16.70 28.90 -3.68
CA GLY A 303 -17.28 27.83 -4.51
C GLY A 303 -16.37 26.61 -4.73
N SER A 304 -15.14 26.59 -4.18
CA SER A 304 -14.28 25.38 -4.23
C SER A 304 -14.79 24.23 -3.37
N ALA A 305 -15.74 24.49 -2.46
CA ALA A 305 -16.45 23.45 -1.74
C ALA A 305 -17.57 22.90 -2.62
N GLY A 306 -17.46 21.63 -3.01
CA GLY A 306 -18.46 20.90 -3.79
C GLY A 306 -18.95 19.62 -3.09
N VAL A 307 -19.75 18.85 -3.80
CA VAL A 307 -20.05 17.46 -3.47
C VAL A 307 -19.30 16.60 -4.48
N HIS A 308 -18.55 15.62 -3.98
CA HIS A 308 -17.62 14.79 -4.73
C HIS A 308 -17.77 13.32 -4.30
N GLY A 309 -17.07 12.44 -5.01
CA GLY A 309 -17.14 10.98 -4.89
C GLY A 309 -16.94 10.34 -6.26
N LEU A 310 -16.39 9.13 -6.30
CA LEU A 310 -16.19 8.39 -7.55
C LEU A 310 -17.47 7.68 -7.99
N ASP A 311 -17.83 7.81 -9.28
CA ASP A 311 -18.92 7.07 -9.90
C ASP A 311 -18.62 5.55 -9.85
N GLY A 312 -19.18 4.86 -8.84
CA GLY A 312 -18.99 3.42 -8.63
C GLY A 312 -18.59 3.05 -7.21
N GLU A 313 -18.03 4.00 -6.47
CA GLU A 313 -17.82 3.91 -5.03
C GLU A 313 -19.02 4.61 -4.38
N ALA A 314 -19.66 3.99 -3.39
CA ALA A 314 -20.85 4.56 -2.75
C ALA A 314 -20.49 5.73 -1.80
N GLU A 315 -19.61 6.61 -2.25
CA GLU A 315 -19.04 7.74 -1.52
C GLU A 315 -19.86 9.00 -1.79
N ASP A 316 -20.37 9.60 -0.71
CA ASP A 316 -21.08 10.88 -0.70
C ASP A 316 -20.28 11.85 0.17
N ILE A 317 -19.40 12.62 -0.49
CA ILE A 317 -18.42 13.48 0.18
C ILE A 317 -18.80 14.93 -0.06
N ARG A 318 -18.89 15.73 1.01
CA ARG A 318 -19.13 17.18 0.94
C ARG A 318 -17.90 17.96 1.39
N GLY A 319 -17.37 18.80 0.53
CA GLY A 319 -16.33 19.77 0.87
C GLY A 319 -16.87 20.95 1.69
N HIS A 320 -16.05 21.46 2.60
CA HIS A 320 -16.32 22.64 3.42
C HIS A 320 -15.09 23.56 3.42
N LEU A 321 -15.30 24.83 3.07
CA LEU A 321 -14.30 25.87 3.25
C LEU A 321 -14.45 26.50 4.63
N LEU A 322 -13.38 26.44 5.43
CA LEU A 322 -13.36 27.00 6.79
C LEU A 322 -12.19 27.96 6.94
N GLU A 323 -12.42 29.10 7.60
CA GLU A 323 -11.32 29.90 8.12
C GLU A 323 -10.42 29.02 9.00
N ARG A 324 -9.10 29.11 8.82
CA ARG A 324 -8.15 28.28 9.57
C ARG A 324 -8.36 28.44 11.09
N GLY A 325 -8.50 29.68 11.57
CA GLY A 325 -8.73 29.96 12.98
C GLY A 325 -10.05 29.40 13.54
N LYS A 326 -11.08 29.24 12.70
CA LYS A 326 -12.34 28.61 13.08
C LYS A 326 -12.15 27.11 13.29
N LEU A 327 -11.49 26.42 12.36
CA LEU A 327 -11.18 24.98 12.51
C LEU A 327 -10.36 24.73 13.77
N THR A 328 -9.34 25.55 14.02
CA THR A 328 -8.52 25.49 15.24
C THR A 328 -9.35 25.65 16.50
N SER A 329 -10.28 26.61 16.52
CA SER A 329 -11.18 26.80 17.65
C SER A 329 -12.08 25.57 17.88
N MET A 330 -12.56 24.93 16.80
CA MET A 330 -13.36 23.70 16.89
C MET A 330 -12.54 22.53 17.45
N VAL A 331 -11.29 22.36 16.99
CA VAL A 331 -10.37 21.34 17.51
C VAL A 331 -10.11 21.53 19.01
N LEU A 332 -9.73 22.75 19.42
CA LEU A 332 -9.45 23.05 20.82
C LEU A 332 -10.67 22.94 21.74
N ALA A 333 -11.87 23.15 21.18
CA ALA A 333 -13.13 22.96 21.89
C ALA A 333 -13.58 21.48 21.94
N GLY A 334 -12.84 20.54 21.36
CA GLY A 334 -13.20 19.12 21.30
C GLY A 334 -14.36 18.81 20.35
N GLN A 335 -14.63 19.68 19.39
CA GLN A 335 -15.71 19.54 18.40
C GLN A 335 -15.27 18.76 17.15
N ILE A 336 -13.96 18.52 16.99
CA ILE A 336 -13.40 17.65 15.96
C ILE A 336 -12.91 16.37 16.64
N THR A 337 -13.47 15.24 16.24
CA THR A 337 -13.15 13.91 16.78
C THR A 337 -12.32 13.05 15.83
N ASN A 338 -12.11 13.50 14.59
CA ASN A 338 -11.17 12.88 13.65
C ASN A 338 -9.73 13.26 14.06
N GLY A 339 -8.95 12.27 14.48
CA GLY A 339 -7.57 12.44 14.98
C GLY A 339 -6.63 13.08 13.95
N PRO A 340 -6.56 12.59 12.70
CA PRO A 340 -5.76 13.21 11.65
C PRO A 340 -6.10 14.68 11.41
N LEU A 341 -7.39 15.04 11.32
CA LEU A 341 -7.80 16.44 11.15
C LEU A 341 -7.30 17.33 12.29
N ALA A 342 -7.51 16.88 13.53
CA ALA A 342 -7.07 17.61 14.71
C ALA A 342 -5.55 17.79 14.73
N MET A 343 -4.80 16.75 14.39
CA MET A 343 -3.33 16.78 14.36
C MET A 343 -2.79 17.73 13.28
N LEU A 344 -3.30 17.61 12.05
CA LEU A 344 -2.95 18.49 10.94
C LEU A 344 -3.28 19.95 11.25
N THR A 345 -4.42 20.21 11.88
CA THR A 345 -4.83 21.57 12.29
C THR A 345 -3.84 22.16 13.30
N LEU A 346 -3.55 21.45 14.38
CA LEU A 346 -2.64 21.93 15.42
C LEU A 346 -1.21 22.10 14.89
N TRP A 347 -0.77 21.20 14.00
CA TRP A 347 0.52 21.33 13.34
C TRP A 347 0.57 22.56 12.43
N LEU A 348 -0.47 22.79 11.61
CA LEU A 348 -0.59 23.97 10.77
C LEU A 348 -0.56 25.26 11.60
N GLU A 349 -1.28 25.33 12.72
CA GLU A 349 -1.21 26.50 13.63
C GLU A 349 0.22 26.83 14.07
N GLY A 350 1.01 25.80 14.40
CA GLY A 350 2.41 25.96 14.78
C GLY A 350 3.34 26.36 13.64
N GLN A 351 3.00 26.01 12.39
CA GLN A 351 3.89 26.17 11.22
C GLN A 351 3.48 27.28 10.25
N ALA A 352 2.24 27.78 10.32
CA ALA A 352 1.67 28.68 9.31
C ALA A 352 2.51 29.92 9.04
N ALA A 353 3.05 30.56 10.10
CA ALA A 353 3.88 31.75 9.95
C ALA A 353 5.21 31.46 9.27
N THR A 354 5.83 30.32 9.55
CA THR A 354 7.08 29.87 8.90
C THR A 354 6.83 29.56 7.44
N ILE A 355 5.80 28.77 7.14
CA ILE A 355 5.46 28.38 5.77
C ILE A 355 5.11 29.61 4.93
N ARG A 356 4.33 30.57 5.46
CA ARG A 356 4.05 31.83 4.76
C ARG A 356 5.32 32.58 4.35
N LYS A 357 6.33 32.64 5.23
CA LYS A 357 7.60 33.30 4.90
C LYS A 357 8.34 32.59 3.77
N GLU A 358 8.30 31.26 3.72
CA GLU A 358 8.90 30.48 2.65
C GLU A 358 8.17 30.63 1.30
N LEU A 359 6.87 30.93 1.33
CA LEU A 359 6.05 31.07 0.13
C LEU A 359 6.13 32.46 -0.52
N VAL A 360 6.66 33.46 0.18
CA VAL A 360 6.95 34.77 -0.43
C VAL A 360 8.24 34.64 -1.25
N PRO A 361 8.22 34.88 -2.57
CA PRO A 361 9.46 34.89 -3.37
C PRO A 361 10.41 35.96 -2.81
N VAL A 362 11.69 35.61 -2.64
CA VAL A 362 12.77 36.56 -2.29
C VAL A 362 12.93 37.63 -3.36
#